data_AF-A0A7R9ZSJ5-F1
#
_entry.id   AF-A0A7R9ZSJ5-F1
#
_cell.length_a   1.000
_cell.length_b   1.000
_cell.length_c   1.000
_cell.angle_alpha   90.00
_cell.angle_beta   90.00
_cell.angle_gamma   90.00
#
_symmetry.space_group_name_H-M   'P 1'
#
loop_
_entity.id
_entity.type
_entity.pdbx_description
1 polymer ?
#
loop_
_entity_poly.entity_id
_entity_poly.type
_entity_poly.pdbx_seq_one_letter_code
_entity_poly.pdbx_strand_id
1 'polypeptide(L)'
;MKPAWDQLGDEFAASSSVVIGDVDCTSEPAKALCDNFEIRGYPTIKYFADGDEKGQDYNGGRDFDSLKKFVEDELVVNCDIENPAECSEKEKKYIEKMKGKPSEERIKQLKRLDGMKANSMKAELKAWISQRMHILRSLEPHAEL
;
A
#
# COMPACT_ATOMS: atom_id res chain seq x y z
N MET A 1 4.63 -6.06 -19.73
CA MET A 1 4.79 -5.56 -18.35
C MET A 1 4.16 -4.20 -18.16
N LYS A 2 4.44 -3.19 -19.01
CA LYS A 2 3.92 -1.81 -18.83
C LYS A 2 2.43 -1.71 -18.44
N PRO A 3 1.47 -2.39 -19.11
CA PRO A 3 0.07 -2.30 -18.70
C PRO A 3 -0.21 -2.76 -17.26
N ALA A 4 0.44 -3.85 -16.81
CA ALA A 4 0.31 -4.34 -15.45
C ALA A 4 0.97 -3.39 -14.42
N TRP A 5 2.08 -2.76 -14.80
CA TRP A 5 2.79 -1.79 -13.97
C TRP A 5 2.00 -0.49 -13.80
N ASP A 6 1.42 0.02 -14.90
CA ASP A 6 0.57 1.21 -14.87
C ASP A 6 -0.67 0.95 -14.00
N GLN A 7 -1.31 -0.22 -14.16
CA GLN A 7 -2.44 -0.63 -13.32
C GLN A 7 -2.05 -0.77 -11.83
N LEU A 8 -0.85 -1.29 -11.54
CA LEU A 8 -0.32 -1.37 -10.18
C LEU A 8 -0.13 0.05 -9.60
N GLY A 9 0.45 0.95 -10.39
CA GLY A 9 0.59 2.36 -10.03
C GLY A 9 -0.75 2.99 -9.67
N ASP A 10 -1.79 2.77 -10.47
CA ASP A 10 -3.15 3.26 -10.19
C ASP A 10 -3.76 2.63 -8.92
N GLU A 11 -3.52 1.34 -8.67
CA GLU A 11 -4.02 0.63 -7.48
C GLU A 11 -3.43 1.22 -6.19
N PHE A 12 -2.13 1.56 -6.23
CA PHE A 12 -1.38 2.07 -5.07
C PHE A 12 -1.13 3.59 -5.10
N ALA A 13 -1.68 4.33 -6.07
CA ALA A 13 -1.50 5.78 -6.22
C ALA A 13 -1.90 6.57 -4.97
N ALA A 14 -2.76 5.98 -4.14
CA ALA A 14 -3.26 6.56 -2.92
C ALA A 14 -2.57 6.05 -1.65
N SER A 15 -1.76 5.01 -1.76
CA SER A 15 -1.13 4.37 -0.62
C SER A 15 -0.27 5.38 0.12
N SER A 16 -0.39 5.42 1.44
CA SER A 16 0.48 6.25 2.29
C SER A 16 1.78 5.53 2.66
N SER A 17 1.91 4.25 2.33
CA SER A 17 3.04 3.40 2.70
C SER A 17 3.84 2.90 1.49
N VAL A 18 3.26 2.92 0.29
CA VAL A 18 3.90 2.41 -0.92
C VAL A 18 3.85 3.45 -2.02
N VAL A 19 4.97 3.65 -2.69
CA VAL A 19 5.07 4.44 -3.92
C VAL A 19 5.50 3.51 -5.04
N ILE A 20 4.72 3.49 -6.13
CA ILE A 20 5.08 2.80 -7.37
C ILE A 20 5.60 3.87 -8.33
N GLY A 21 6.82 3.69 -8.84
CA GLY A 21 7.45 4.62 -9.76
C GLY A 21 8.29 3.92 -10.81
N ASP A 22 8.53 4.59 -11.92
CA ASP A 22 9.43 4.16 -12.98
C ASP A 22 10.52 5.20 -13.23
N VAL A 23 11.68 4.72 -13.66
CA VAL A 23 12.84 5.55 -13.99
C VAL A 23 13.31 5.17 -15.39
N ASP A 24 13.38 6.16 -16.28
CA ASP A 24 13.96 5.98 -17.61
C ASP A 24 15.49 6.08 -17.55
N CYS A 25 16.13 4.92 -17.35
CA CYS A 25 17.59 4.79 -17.33
C CYS A 25 18.27 5.07 -18.68
N THR A 26 17.53 5.24 -19.77
CA THR A 26 18.11 5.64 -21.06
C THR A 26 18.33 7.15 -21.15
N SER A 27 17.73 7.92 -20.24
CA SER A 27 17.94 9.36 -20.14
C SER A 27 19.27 9.70 -19.47
N GLU A 28 19.94 10.73 -19.98
CA GLU A 28 21.23 11.21 -19.44
C GLU A 28 21.19 11.54 -17.93
N PRO A 29 20.14 12.18 -17.38
CA PRO A 29 20.05 12.48 -15.95
C PRO A 29 19.90 11.25 -15.05
N ALA A 30 19.27 10.18 -15.53
CA ALA A 30 18.99 8.98 -14.73
C ALA A 30 20.04 7.89 -14.90
N LYS A 31 20.96 7.99 -15.87
CA LYS A 31 21.96 6.97 -16.14
C LYS A 31 22.85 6.67 -14.93
N ALA A 32 23.37 7.72 -14.28
CA ALA A 32 24.20 7.56 -13.08
C ALA A 32 23.44 6.90 -11.91
N LEU A 33 22.13 7.20 -11.78
CA LEU A 33 21.27 6.56 -10.79
C LEU A 33 21.17 5.06 -11.07
N CYS A 34 20.87 4.68 -12.31
CA CYS A 34 20.70 3.28 -12.69
C CYS A 34 22.00 2.48 -12.62
N ASP A 35 23.15 3.10 -12.91
CA ASP A 35 24.47 2.49 -12.71
C ASP A 35 24.74 2.23 -11.21
N ASN A 36 24.41 3.19 -10.33
CA ASN A 36 24.55 3.04 -8.87
C ASN A 36 23.68 1.91 -8.30
N PHE A 37 22.50 1.70 -8.88
CA PHE A 37 21.60 0.59 -8.53
C PHE A 37 21.88 -0.70 -9.34
N GLU A 38 23.00 -0.76 -10.07
CA GLU A 38 23.44 -1.92 -10.84
C GLU A 38 22.40 -2.46 -11.83
N ILE A 39 21.62 -1.57 -12.46
CA ILE A 39 20.61 -1.96 -13.45
C ILE A 39 21.29 -2.32 -14.78
N ARG A 40 21.38 -3.61 -15.08
CA ARG A 40 22.09 -4.13 -16.27
C ARG A 40 21.18 -4.52 -17.45
N GLY A 41 19.87 -4.51 -17.24
CA GLY A 41 18.89 -4.87 -18.27
C GLY A 41 17.51 -4.31 -17.95
N TYR A 42 16.68 -4.17 -18.98
CA TYR A 42 15.33 -3.63 -18.85
C TYR A 42 14.27 -4.64 -19.29
N PRO A 43 13.09 -4.67 -18.64
CA PRO A 43 12.79 -4.00 -17.38
C PRO A 43 13.39 -4.75 -16.17
N THR A 44 13.96 -4.01 -15.22
CA THR A 44 14.34 -4.50 -13.88
C THR A 44 13.42 -3.85 -12.85
N ILE A 45 12.91 -4.65 -11.92
CA ILE A 45 12.06 -4.16 -10.81
C ILE A 45 12.88 -4.29 -9.54
N LYS A 46 12.99 -3.20 -8.80
CA LYS A 46 13.54 -3.17 -7.45
C LYS A 46 12.48 -2.69 -6.47
N TYR A 47 12.53 -3.20 -5.25
CA TYR A 47 11.74 -2.72 -4.14
C TYR A 47 12.66 -2.22 -3.02
N PHE A 48 12.15 -1.26 -2.26
CA PHE A 48 12.86 -0.61 -1.17
C PHE A 48 11.96 -0.69 0.06
N ALA A 49 12.44 -1.33 1.12
CA ALA A 49 11.81 -1.34 2.43
C ALA A 49 12.53 -0.35 3.34
N ASP A 50 11.92 0.00 4.47
CA ASP A 50 12.53 0.96 5.40
C ASP A 50 13.92 0.48 5.87
N GLY A 51 14.91 1.37 5.79
CA GLY A 51 16.31 1.05 6.07
C GLY A 51 17.08 0.32 4.95
N ASP A 52 16.45 -0.05 3.82
CA ASP A 52 17.13 -0.66 2.68
C ASP A 52 17.40 0.35 1.56
N GLU A 53 18.52 1.07 1.67
CA GLU A 53 18.91 2.11 0.72
C GLU A 53 19.36 1.56 -0.65
N LYS A 54 19.74 0.29 -0.73
CA LYS A 54 20.20 -0.32 -2.00
C LYS A 54 19.07 -1.01 -2.76
N GLY A 55 18.02 -1.38 -2.06
CA GLY A 55 16.87 -2.08 -2.60
C GLY A 55 17.20 -3.49 -3.06
N GLN A 56 16.16 -4.29 -3.20
CA GLN A 56 16.24 -5.70 -3.54
C GLN A 56 15.60 -5.99 -4.89
N ASP A 57 16.13 -6.98 -5.60
CA ASP A 57 15.58 -7.40 -6.88
C ASP A 57 14.28 -8.17 -6.71
N TYR A 58 13.23 -7.71 -7.38
CA TYR A 58 11.99 -8.46 -7.48
C TYR A 58 12.10 -9.54 -8.57
N ASN A 59 11.99 -10.79 -8.16
CA ASN A 59 12.10 -11.97 -9.03
C ASN A 59 10.77 -12.73 -9.20
N GLY A 60 9.65 -12.17 -8.75
CA GLY A 60 8.33 -12.78 -8.85
C GLY A 60 7.63 -12.61 -10.20
N GLY A 61 6.35 -12.97 -10.24
CA GLY A 61 5.49 -12.85 -11.43
C GLY A 61 5.28 -11.39 -11.83
N ARG A 62 5.28 -11.10 -13.14
CA ARG A 62 5.19 -9.72 -13.68
C ARG A 62 3.81 -9.35 -14.22
N ASP A 63 2.82 -10.19 -13.94
CA ASP A 63 1.41 -9.88 -14.10
C ASP A 63 0.89 -9.03 -12.93
N PHE A 64 -0.28 -8.41 -13.11
CA PHE A 64 -0.84 -7.48 -12.13
C PHE A 64 -1.11 -8.17 -10.78
N ASP A 65 -1.65 -9.37 -10.78
CA ASP A 65 -2.04 -10.06 -9.54
C ASP A 65 -0.80 -10.45 -8.72
N SER A 66 0.24 -10.97 -9.38
CA SER A 66 1.52 -11.29 -8.73
C SER A 66 2.22 -10.06 -8.14
N LEU A 67 2.22 -8.94 -8.86
CA LEU A 67 2.82 -7.68 -8.39
C LEU A 67 2.02 -7.10 -7.23
N LYS A 68 0.68 -7.04 -7.36
CA LYS A 68 -0.21 -6.53 -6.34
C LYS A 68 -0.05 -7.31 -5.04
N LYS A 69 -0.06 -8.64 -5.12
CA LYS A 69 0.11 -9.50 -3.95
C LYS A 69 1.44 -9.24 -3.25
N PHE A 70 2.53 -9.14 -4.01
CA PHE A 70 3.84 -8.82 -3.42
C PHE A 70 3.84 -7.48 -2.68
N VAL A 71 3.25 -6.44 -3.28
CA VAL A 71 3.14 -5.14 -2.63
C VAL A 71 2.32 -5.24 -1.33
N GLU A 72 1.16 -5.91 -1.37
CA GLU A 72 0.28 -6.08 -0.20
C GLU A 72 0.93 -6.89 0.93
N ASP A 73 1.68 -7.93 0.59
CA ASP A 73 2.28 -8.86 1.57
C ASP A 73 3.58 -8.31 2.15
N GLU A 74 4.42 -7.63 1.35
CA GLU A 74 5.80 -7.30 1.73
C GLU A 74 6.07 -5.80 1.91
N LEU A 75 5.31 -4.91 1.25
CA LEU A 75 5.63 -3.48 1.20
C LEU A 75 4.61 -2.57 1.87
N VAL A 76 3.34 -2.99 1.95
CA VAL A 76 2.32 -2.19 2.63
C VAL A 76 2.58 -2.24 4.13
N VAL A 77 3.04 -1.11 4.68
CA VAL A 77 2.98 -0.88 6.12
C VAL A 77 1.51 -0.79 6.51
N ASN A 78 1.01 -1.88 7.06
CA ASN A 78 -0.31 -1.94 7.66
C ASN A 78 -0.19 -1.51 9.12
N CYS A 79 -0.99 -0.54 9.52
CA CYS A 79 -1.01 -0.07 10.90
C CYS A 79 -1.48 -1.20 11.84
N ASP A 80 -0.56 -1.70 12.66
CA ASP A 80 -0.86 -2.67 13.69
C ASP A 80 -1.44 -1.97 14.93
N ILE A 81 -2.63 -2.39 15.35
CA ILE A 81 -3.32 -1.82 16.53
C ILE A 81 -2.69 -2.26 17.87
N GLU A 82 -1.91 -3.34 17.86
CA GLU A 82 -1.16 -3.89 18.98
C GLU A 82 0.21 -3.22 19.09
N ASN A 83 0.80 -2.82 17.95
CA ASN A 83 2.00 -1.99 17.88
C ASN A 83 1.75 -0.65 17.16
N PRO A 84 1.00 0.28 17.78
CA PRO A 84 0.62 1.53 17.14
C PRO A 84 1.78 2.53 16.96
N ALA A 85 3.00 2.21 17.40
CA ALA A 85 4.17 3.09 17.30
C ALA A 85 4.50 3.44 15.84
N GLU A 86 4.43 2.42 14.96
CA GLU A 86 4.70 2.51 13.52
C GLU A 86 3.54 3.09 12.70
N CYS A 87 2.37 3.29 13.33
CA CYS A 87 1.24 3.90 12.67
C CYS A 87 1.42 5.41 12.51
N SER A 88 0.86 5.98 11.44
CA SER A 88 0.81 7.43 11.28
C SER A 88 -0.04 8.11 12.36
N GLU A 89 0.20 9.39 12.61
CA GLU A 89 -0.59 10.19 13.56
C GLU A 89 -2.10 10.20 13.25
N LYS A 90 -2.46 10.09 11.97
CA LYS A 90 -3.87 10.02 11.55
C LYS A 90 -4.49 8.67 11.91
N GLU A 91 -3.73 7.59 11.78
CA GLU A 91 -4.16 6.23 12.13
C GLU A 91 -4.27 6.06 13.64
N LYS A 92 -3.28 6.54 14.41
CA LYS A 92 -3.31 6.56 15.89
C LYS A 92 -4.57 7.23 16.42
N LYS A 93 -4.87 8.45 15.95
CA LYS A 93 -6.09 9.19 16.33
C LYS A 93 -7.37 8.44 15.94
N TYR A 94 -7.35 7.74 14.81
CA TYR A 94 -8.50 6.94 14.39
C TYR A 94 -8.67 5.69 15.26
N ILE A 95 -7.57 5.01 15.61
CA ILE A 95 -7.57 3.86 16.53
C ILE A 95 -8.16 4.26 17.88
N GLU A 96 -7.68 5.34 18.51
CA GLU A 96 -8.19 5.81 19.80
C GLU A 96 -9.68 6.12 19.73
N LYS A 97 -10.11 6.82 18.68
CA LYS A 97 -11.52 7.15 18.44
C LYS A 97 -12.39 5.91 18.29
N MET A 98 -11.91 4.86 17.61
CA MET A 98 -12.70 3.65 17.38
C MET A 98 -12.64 2.69 18.58
N LYS A 99 -11.51 2.59 19.29
CA LYS A 99 -11.39 1.84 20.57
C LYS A 99 -12.39 2.35 21.61
N GLY A 100 -12.64 3.67 21.66
CA GLY A 100 -13.61 4.29 22.57
C GLY A 100 -15.09 4.13 22.20
N LYS A 101 -15.42 3.58 21.02
CA LYS A 101 -16.79 3.35 20.57
C LYS A 101 -17.26 1.91 20.88
N PRO A 102 -18.56 1.65 21.03
CA PRO A 102 -19.06 0.28 21.14
C PRO A 102 -18.83 -0.50 19.83
N SER A 103 -18.69 -1.81 19.93
CA SER A 103 -18.49 -2.72 18.77
C SER A 103 -19.56 -2.51 17.69
N GLU A 104 -20.82 -2.33 18.06
CA GLU A 104 -21.91 -2.07 17.11
C GLU A 104 -21.66 -0.83 16.23
N GLU A 105 -21.10 0.25 16.80
CA GLU A 105 -20.75 1.44 16.02
C GLU A 105 -19.54 1.21 15.12
N ARG A 106 -18.57 0.41 15.56
CA ARG A 106 -17.41 0.03 14.74
C ARG A 106 -17.85 -0.80 13.54
N ILE A 107 -18.72 -1.78 13.75
CA ILE A 107 -19.30 -2.63 12.71
C ILE A 107 -20.13 -1.80 11.73
N LYS A 108 -20.97 -0.87 12.21
CA LYS A 108 -21.72 0.06 11.35
C LYS A 108 -20.80 0.92 10.47
N GLN A 109 -19.69 1.42 11.01
CA GLN A 109 -18.69 2.14 10.21
C GLN A 109 -18.01 1.22 9.20
N LEU A 110 -17.65 0.00 9.59
CA LEU A 110 -17.02 -0.97 8.70
C LEU A 110 -17.93 -1.30 7.51
N LYS A 111 -19.22 -1.58 7.74
CA LYS A 111 -20.23 -1.82 6.68
C LYS A 111 -20.41 -0.60 5.77
N ARG A 112 -20.42 0.61 6.34
CA ARG A 112 -20.49 1.84 5.55
C ARG A 112 -19.28 2.01 4.63
N LEU A 113 -18.07 1.75 5.15
CA LEU A 113 -16.84 1.85 4.36
C LEU A 113 -16.75 0.76 3.29
N ASP A 114 -17.22 -0.45 3.60
CA ASP A 114 -17.30 -1.56 2.65
C ASP A 114 -18.25 -1.23 1.48
N GLY A 115 -19.45 -0.74 1.78
CA GLY A 115 -20.39 -0.28 0.76
C GLY A 115 -19.92 0.94 -0.03
N MET A 116 -18.90 1.66 0.45
CA MET A 116 -18.26 2.75 -0.29
C MET A 116 -17.17 2.27 -1.26
N LYS A 117 -16.67 1.02 -1.18
CA LYS A 117 -15.69 0.48 -2.14
C LYS A 117 -16.33 0.31 -3.52
N ALA A 118 -16.28 1.36 -4.32
CA ALA A 118 -16.66 1.33 -5.73
C ALA A 118 -15.41 1.50 -6.62
N ASN A 119 -15.44 0.89 -7.81
CA ASN A 119 -14.35 0.94 -8.79
C ASN A 119 -14.08 2.33 -9.39
N SER A 120 -14.88 3.36 -9.07
CA SER A 120 -14.79 4.71 -9.64
C SER A 120 -14.46 5.79 -8.59
N MET A 121 -13.83 5.44 -7.47
CA MET A 121 -13.43 6.42 -6.46
C MET A 121 -12.11 7.12 -6.82
N LYS A 122 -11.96 8.37 -6.34
CA LYS A 122 -10.65 9.04 -6.33
C LYS A 122 -9.64 8.22 -5.53
N ALA A 123 -8.40 8.16 -6.00
CA ALA A 123 -7.31 7.43 -5.37
C ALA A 123 -7.25 7.73 -3.86
N GLU A 124 -7.10 8.99 -3.45
CA GLU A 124 -7.01 9.39 -2.03
C GLU A 124 -8.15 8.85 -1.16
N LEU A 125 -9.37 8.77 -1.71
CA LEU A 125 -10.53 8.25 -1.01
C LEU A 125 -10.45 6.72 -0.86
N LYS A 126 -9.94 6.01 -1.87
CA LYS A 126 -9.73 4.55 -1.84
C LYS A 126 -8.71 4.16 -0.75
N ALA A 127 -7.57 4.86 -0.62
CA ALA A 127 -6.64 4.60 0.46
C ALA A 127 -7.20 4.95 1.83
N TRP A 128 -7.89 6.10 1.94
CA TRP A 128 -8.57 6.51 3.17
C TRP A 128 -9.57 5.46 3.66
N ILE A 129 -10.28 4.79 2.75
CA ILE A 129 -11.17 3.66 3.05
C ILE A 129 -10.36 2.45 3.47
N SER A 130 -9.35 2.05 2.68
CA SER A 130 -8.57 0.84 2.94
C SER A 130 -7.88 0.87 4.32
N GLN A 131 -7.22 1.97 4.67
CA GLN A 131 -6.57 2.15 5.97
C GLN A 131 -7.57 2.04 7.14
N ARG A 132 -8.72 2.71 7.02
CA ARG A 132 -9.75 2.65 8.07
C ARG A 132 -10.36 1.26 8.18
N MET A 133 -10.63 0.62 7.06
CA MET A 133 -11.17 -0.74 7.05
C MET A 133 -10.19 -1.72 7.67
N HIS A 134 -8.87 -1.59 7.39
CA HIS A 134 -7.85 -2.41 8.02
C HIS A 134 -7.91 -2.26 9.55
N ILE A 135 -7.82 -1.03 10.06
CA ILE A 135 -7.90 -0.74 11.51
C ILE A 135 -9.19 -1.29 12.14
N LEU A 136 -10.34 -1.11 11.48
CA LEU A 136 -11.62 -1.60 12.00
C LEU A 136 -11.72 -3.12 12.00
N ARG A 137 -11.19 -3.79 10.98
CA ARG A 137 -11.13 -5.26 10.92
C ARG A 137 -10.21 -5.80 12.01
N SER A 138 -9.07 -5.16 12.26
CA SER A 138 -8.17 -5.53 13.35
C SER A 138 -8.82 -5.34 14.73
N LEU A 139 -9.66 -4.32 14.91
CA LEU A 139 -10.43 -4.10 16.15
C LEU A 139 -11.62 -5.05 16.32
N GLU A 140 -12.11 -5.65 15.23
CA GLU A 140 -13.28 -6.53 15.20
C GLU A 140 -12.98 -7.83 14.42
N PRO A 141 -12.00 -8.64 14.88
CA PRO A 141 -11.54 -9.82 14.13
C PRO A 141 -12.60 -10.92 13.98
N HIS A 142 -13.70 -10.84 14.74
CA HIS A 142 -14.81 -11.78 14.71
C HIS A 142 -16.13 -11.17 14.20
N ALA A 143 -16.11 -9.95 13.68
CA ALA A 143 -17.32 -9.35 13.12
C ALA A 143 -17.61 -9.95 11.74
N GLU A 144 -18.73 -10.67 11.64
CA GLU A 144 -19.30 -11.09 10.36
C GLU A 144 -19.92 -9.87 9.66
N LEU A 145 -19.48 -9.61 8.41
CA LEU A 145 -19.97 -8.52 7.58
C LEU A 145 -21.32 -8.86 6.95
#